data_AF-A0AAV2R6P3-F1
#
_entry.id   AF-A0AAV2R6P3-F1
#
_cell.length_a   1.000
_cell.length_b   1.000
_cell.length_c   1.000
_cell.angle_alpha   90.00
_cell.angle_beta   90.00
_cell.angle_gamma   90.00
#
_symmetry.space_group_name_H-M   'P 1'
#
loop_
_entity.id
_entity.type
_entity.pdbx_description
1 polymer ?
#
loop_
_entity_poly.entity_id
_entity_poly.type
_entity_poly.pdbx_seq_one_letter_code
_entity_poly.pdbx_strand_id
1 'polypeptide(L)'
;MLSENMDEVLGNIPLDLDGRFSKIRTSETNLGNLICDVMVACTNADLALVNSGCLRSDRIHAAGKFTVRDLMTILPMMNQLIVIQVTGEEVIKALENGVSQYPKSAGRFPQVSGIEFLFDPSAPAGSRVIPDLVKIGDEYLEPKTNYRLVTKAYVQQGRDGYSVLKDCKCLQDDEQCPMLSTSL
;
A
#
# COMPACT_ATOMS: atom_id res chain seq x y z
N MET A 1 -12.11 5.62 -23.61
CA MET A 1 -12.10 5.20 -22.20
C MET A 1 -13.31 4.32 -22.01
N LEU A 2 -13.07 3.06 -21.63
CA LEU A 2 -14.00 1.95 -21.78
C LEU A 2 -15.31 2.18 -21.02
N SER A 3 -16.40 1.77 -21.68
CA SER A 3 -17.69 1.47 -21.10
C SER A 3 -17.57 0.25 -20.16
N GLU A 4 -16.87 0.41 -19.04
CA GLU A 4 -16.82 -0.63 -18.02
C GLU A 4 -18.19 -0.71 -17.36
N ASN A 5 -18.73 -1.94 -17.28
CA ASN A 5 -19.94 -2.19 -16.55
C ASN A 5 -19.64 -2.02 -15.07
N MET A 6 -19.99 -0.87 -14.50
CA MET A 6 -19.71 -0.53 -13.10
C MET A 6 -20.29 -1.56 -12.11
N ASP A 7 -21.31 -2.31 -12.51
CA ASP A 7 -21.97 -3.31 -11.67
C ASP A 7 -21.47 -4.74 -11.96
N GLU A 8 -20.42 -4.88 -12.78
CA GLU A 8 -19.68 -6.13 -12.94
C GLU A 8 -19.09 -6.57 -11.59
N VAL A 9 -19.32 -7.83 -11.24
CA VAL A 9 -18.85 -8.43 -9.99
C VAL A 9 -17.46 -8.98 -10.23
N LEU A 10 -16.48 -8.42 -9.54
CA LEU A 10 -15.09 -8.87 -9.53
C LEU A 10 -14.91 -10.09 -8.60
N GLY A 11 -15.66 -10.11 -7.50
CA GLY A 11 -15.60 -11.23 -6.56
C GLY A 11 -16.63 -11.14 -5.45
N ASN A 12 -16.54 -12.07 -4.50
CA ASN A 12 -17.37 -12.08 -3.30
C ASN A 12 -16.49 -12.04 -2.05
N ILE A 13 -16.59 -10.96 -1.27
CA ILE A 13 -15.82 -10.74 -0.05
C ILE A 13 -16.68 -11.14 1.16
N PRO A 14 -16.23 -12.06 2.04
CA PRO A 14 -17.07 -12.59 3.12
C PRO A 14 -17.21 -11.64 4.33
N LEU A 15 -16.49 -10.51 4.33
CA LEU A 15 -16.39 -9.58 5.44
C LEU A 15 -16.53 -8.14 4.95
N ASP A 16 -17.01 -7.27 5.83
CA ASP A 16 -17.04 -5.83 5.60
C ASP A 16 -15.61 -5.27 5.46
N LEU A 17 -15.35 -4.44 4.45
CA LEU A 17 -14.05 -3.80 4.23
C LEU A 17 -14.04 -2.36 4.75
N ASP A 18 -13.18 -2.05 5.72
CA ASP A 18 -13.11 -0.72 6.34
C ASP A 18 -12.18 0.23 5.59
N GLY A 19 -12.78 1.13 4.81
CA GLY A 19 -12.10 2.20 4.06
C GLY A 19 -12.25 3.59 4.66
N ARG A 20 -12.74 3.72 5.90
CA ARG A 20 -12.96 5.03 6.55
C ARG A 20 -11.64 5.74 6.81
N PHE A 21 -11.56 7.04 6.52
CA PHE A 21 -10.34 7.83 6.73
C PHE A 21 -9.93 7.93 8.20
N SER A 22 -10.88 7.80 9.12
CA SER A 22 -10.63 7.73 10.56
C SER A 22 -9.88 6.47 11.00
N LYS A 23 -9.79 5.45 10.14
CA LYS A 23 -9.10 4.17 10.39
C LYS A 23 -7.93 3.96 9.44
N ILE A 24 -8.17 4.00 8.13
CA ILE A 24 -7.17 3.59 7.13
C ILE A 24 -5.94 4.52 7.07
N ARG A 25 -6.01 5.72 7.68
CA ARG A 25 -4.90 6.67 7.73
C ARG A 25 -4.15 6.68 9.06
N THR A 26 -4.50 5.79 9.98
CA THR A 26 -3.93 5.76 11.34
C THR A 26 -3.75 4.34 11.87
N SER A 27 -4.28 3.33 11.19
CA SER A 27 -4.20 1.93 11.57
C SER A 27 -4.29 1.04 10.33
N GLU A 28 -3.85 -0.20 10.48
CA GLU A 28 -4.13 -1.28 9.53
C GLU A 28 -5.64 -1.43 9.32
N THR A 29 -6.08 -1.65 8.07
CA THR A 29 -7.45 -2.07 7.78
C THR A 29 -7.45 -3.21 6.79
N ASN A 30 -8.45 -4.08 6.90
CA ASN A 30 -8.62 -5.20 5.97
C ASN A 30 -8.84 -4.76 4.51
N LEU A 31 -9.36 -3.54 4.27
CA LEU A 31 -9.39 -2.95 2.94
C LEU A 31 -7.99 -2.62 2.43
N GLY A 32 -7.14 -2.05 3.27
CA GLY A 32 -5.73 -1.80 2.93
C GLY A 32 -5.00 -3.09 2.62
N ASN A 33 -5.17 -4.11 3.47
CA ASN A 33 -4.60 -5.43 3.29
C ASN A 33 -5.03 -6.05 1.96
N LEU A 34 -6.34 -6.10 1.68
CA LEU A 34 -6.86 -6.65 0.41
C LEU A 34 -6.20 -6.00 -0.82
N ILE A 35 -6.10 -4.67 -0.83
CA ILE A 35 -5.51 -3.95 -1.96
C ILE A 35 -4.00 -4.26 -2.08
N CYS A 36 -3.28 -4.28 -0.97
CA CYS A 36 -1.85 -4.57 -0.98
C CYS A 36 -1.56 -6.04 -1.34
N ASP A 37 -2.38 -6.99 -0.88
CA ASP A 37 -2.27 -8.41 -1.21
C ASP A 37 -2.46 -8.65 -2.71
N VAL A 38 -3.44 -7.97 -3.32
CA VAL A 38 -3.66 -8.02 -4.77
C VAL A 38 -2.46 -7.42 -5.52
N MET A 39 -1.92 -6.30 -5.05
CA MET A 39 -0.69 -5.72 -5.65
C MET A 39 0.47 -6.73 -5.62
N VAL A 40 0.69 -7.43 -4.50
CA VAL A 40 1.72 -8.48 -4.38
C VAL A 40 1.44 -9.62 -5.35
N ALA A 41 0.21 -10.18 -5.33
CA ALA A 41 -0.18 -11.33 -6.14
C ALA A 41 -0.02 -11.08 -7.64
N CYS A 42 -0.40 -9.89 -8.11
CA CYS A 42 -0.40 -9.56 -9.54
C CYS A 42 0.97 -9.13 -10.09
N THR A 43 1.93 -8.82 -9.22
CA THR A 43 3.29 -8.39 -9.63
C THR A 43 4.39 -9.37 -9.24
N ASN A 44 4.06 -10.38 -8.42
CA ASN A 44 5.04 -11.30 -7.83
C ASN A 44 6.19 -10.54 -7.14
N ALA A 45 5.81 -9.51 -6.39
CA ALA A 45 6.69 -8.74 -5.51
C ALA A 45 6.81 -9.43 -4.15
N ASP A 46 7.83 -9.08 -3.37
CA ASP A 46 8.03 -9.65 -2.03
C ASP A 46 7.15 -8.94 -0.99
N LEU A 47 6.92 -7.64 -1.20
CA LEU A 47 6.16 -6.78 -0.30
C LEU A 47 5.46 -5.65 -1.06
N ALA A 48 4.40 -5.11 -0.46
CA ALA A 48 3.69 -3.93 -0.96
C ALA A 48 3.66 -2.83 0.10
N LEU A 49 3.73 -1.59 -0.39
CA LEU A 49 3.47 -0.39 0.41
C LEU A 49 2.70 0.61 -0.45
N VAL A 50 1.55 1.06 0.06
CA VAL A 50 0.81 2.18 -0.54
C VAL A 50 0.44 3.19 0.54
N ASN A 51 0.56 4.48 0.21
CA ASN A 51 0.06 5.52 1.10
C ASN A 51 -1.48 5.50 1.11
N SER A 52 -2.08 5.47 2.29
CA SER A 52 -3.54 5.43 2.51
C SER A 52 -4.31 6.57 1.82
N GLY A 53 -3.63 7.68 1.49
CA GLY A 53 -4.18 8.78 0.69
C GLY A 53 -4.63 8.37 -0.71
N CYS A 54 -4.12 7.24 -1.23
CA CYS A 54 -4.57 6.65 -2.49
C CYS A 54 -5.89 5.88 -2.37
N LEU A 55 -6.35 5.55 -1.15
CA LEU A 55 -7.57 4.80 -0.86
C LEU A 55 -8.67 5.80 -0.43
N ARG A 56 -9.71 5.99 -1.24
CA ARG A 56 -10.56 7.20 -1.22
C ARG A 56 -12.03 6.96 -0.87
N SER A 57 -12.42 5.74 -0.51
CA SER A 57 -13.84 5.39 -0.38
C SER A 57 -14.57 5.98 0.82
N ASP A 58 -13.84 6.24 1.92
CA ASP A 58 -14.31 6.80 3.20
C ASP A 58 -15.58 6.15 3.76
N ARG A 59 -15.68 4.83 3.64
CA ARG A 59 -16.85 4.06 4.06
C ARG A 59 -16.47 2.64 4.43
N ILE A 60 -17.43 1.93 5.00
CA ILE A 60 -17.39 0.47 5.06
C ILE A 60 -18.05 -0.06 3.78
N HIS A 61 -17.38 -0.93 3.04
CA HIS A 61 -18.00 -1.69 1.95
C HIS A 61 -18.52 -2.99 2.54
N ALA A 62 -19.82 -3.24 2.36
CA ALA A 62 -20.46 -4.40 2.96
C ALA A 62 -19.92 -5.71 2.37
N ALA A 63 -19.92 -6.76 3.18
CA ALA A 63 -19.68 -8.12 2.71
C ALA A 63 -20.63 -8.50 1.56
N GLY A 64 -20.15 -9.36 0.66
CA GLY A 64 -20.88 -9.86 -0.49
C GLY A 64 -20.20 -9.51 -1.81
N LYS A 65 -21.00 -9.17 -2.81
CA LYS A 65 -20.52 -8.83 -4.16
C LYS A 65 -19.65 -7.59 -4.11
N PHE A 66 -18.40 -7.73 -4.55
CA PHE A 66 -17.49 -6.63 -4.77
C PHE A 66 -17.43 -6.33 -6.26
N THR A 67 -17.72 -5.08 -6.61
CA THR A 67 -17.92 -4.66 -8.01
C THR A 67 -16.82 -3.73 -8.51
N VAL A 68 -16.78 -3.52 -9.83
CA VAL A 68 -15.94 -2.48 -10.44
C VAL A 68 -16.22 -1.10 -9.83
N ARG A 69 -17.48 -0.80 -9.48
CA ARG A 69 -17.86 0.44 -8.78
C ARG A 69 -17.21 0.57 -7.41
N ASP A 70 -17.16 -0.51 -6.64
CA ASP A 70 -16.54 -0.50 -5.32
C ASP A 70 -15.05 -0.23 -5.45
N LEU A 71 -14.39 -0.92 -6.38
CA LEU A 71 -12.99 -0.71 -6.69
C LEU A 71 -12.67 0.72 -7.14
N MET A 72 -13.44 1.28 -8.07
CA MET A 72 -13.28 2.65 -8.54
C MET A 72 -13.59 3.68 -7.45
N THR A 73 -14.47 3.35 -6.51
CA THR A 73 -14.73 4.18 -5.33
C THR A 73 -13.54 4.19 -4.37
N ILE A 74 -12.84 3.06 -4.25
CA ILE A 74 -11.63 2.93 -3.42
C ILE A 74 -10.42 3.57 -4.12
N LEU A 75 -10.23 3.31 -5.40
CA LEU A 75 -9.09 3.75 -6.21
C LEU A 75 -9.55 4.59 -7.42
N PRO A 76 -10.09 5.80 -7.19
CA PRO A 76 -10.64 6.62 -8.27
C PRO A 76 -9.57 7.13 -9.24
N MET A 77 -8.29 7.09 -8.82
CA MET A 77 -7.16 7.43 -9.66
C MET A 77 -6.52 6.16 -10.20
N MET A 78 -6.61 6.00 -11.52
CA MET A 78 -5.83 5.05 -12.31
C MET A 78 -4.35 5.44 -12.28
N ASN A 79 -3.68 5.11 -11.18
CA ASN A 79 -2.24 5.25 -11.07
C ASN A 79 -1.62 3.87 -11.29
N GLN A 80 -0.60 3.83 -12.13
CA GLN A 80 0.11 2.60 -12.47
C GLN A 80 0.86 2.04 -11.26
N LEU A 81 0.88 0.71 -11.19
CA LEU A 81 1.75 -0.04 -10.30
C LEU A 81 3.17 -0.04 -10.86
N ILE A 82 4.14 -0.12 -9.96
CA ILE A 82 5.55 -0.24 -10.29
C ILE A 82 6.21 -1.14 -9.26
N VAL A 83 7.10 -2.02 -9.70
CA VAL A 83 7.96 -2.81 -8.81
C VAL A 83 9.35 -2.23 -8.83
N ILE A 84 9.86 -1.87 -7.65
CA ILE A 84 11.20 -1.33 -7.44
C ILE A 84 12.02 -2.25 -6.54
N GLN A 85 13.34 -2.22 -6.73
CA GLN A 85 14.29 -2.83 -5.81
C GLN A 85 14.53 -1.88 -4.64
N VAL A 86 14.33 -2.35 -3.42
CA VAL A 86 14.61 -1.61 -2.19
C VAL A 86 15.48 -2.42 -1.24
N THR A 87 16.37 -1.75 -0.54
CA THR A 87 17.10 -2.31 0.61
C THR A 87 16.21 -2.31 1.86
N GLY A 88 16.53 -3.16 2.84
CA GLY A 88 15.86 -3.14 4.14
C GLY A 88 15.90 -1.76 4.82
N GLU A 89 17.03 -1.05 4.72
CA GLU A 89 17.14 0.33 5.23
C GLU A 89 16.17 1.31 4.55
N GLU A 90 15.94 1.16 3.24
CA GLU A 90 15.00 2.00 2.50
C GLU A 90 13.55 1.67 2.88
N VAL A 91 13.23 0.39 3.16
CA VAL A 91 11.93 -0.01 3.71
C VAL A 91 11.68 0.66 5.05
N ILE A 92 12.64 0.61 5.99
CA ILE A 92 12.52 1.27 7.30
C ILE A 92 12.29 2.78 7.13
N LYS A 93 13.08 3.45 6.29
CA LYS A 93 12.93 4.88 6.00
C LYS A 93 11.56 5.22 5.38
N ALA A 94 11.02 4.35 4.53
CA ALA A 94 9.69 4.52 3.96
C ALA A 94 8.60 4.39 5.03
N LEU A 95 8.70 3.39 5.92
CA LEU A 95 7.80 3.22 7.05
C LEU A 95 7.86 4.42 8.01
N GLU A 96 9.05 4.92 8.33
CA GLU A 96 9.27 6.13 9.13
C GLU A 96 8.56 7.34 8.55
N ASN A 97 8.69 7.57 7.23
CA ASN A 97 7.92 8.61 6.57
C ASN A 97 6.41 8.37 6.73
N GLY A 98 5.96 7.13 6.51
CA GLY A 98 4.55 6.76 6.62
C GLY A 98 3.94 7.10 7.98
N VAL A 99 4.64 6.82 9.08
CA VAL A 99 4.17 7.10 10.44
C VAL A 99 4.54 8.48 10.97
N SER A 100 5.31 9.28 10.23
CA SER A 100 5.87 10.57 10.68
C SER A 100 4.84 11.60 11.15
N GLN A 101 3.61 11.55 10.64
CA GLN A 101 2.54 12.49 11.01
C GLN A 101 1.51 11.92 11.98
N TYR A 102 1.64 10.66 12.38
CA TYR A 102 0.77 10.06 13.39
C TYR A 102 0.75 10.91 14.68
N PRO A 103 -0.41 11.12 15.33
CA PRO A 103 -1.74 10.55 15.03
C PRO A 103 -2.60 11.37 14.06
N LYS A 104 -2.04 12.36 13.34
CA LYS A 104 -2.81 13.08 12.30
C LYS A 104 -3.22 12.09 11.21
N SER A 105 -4.46 12.20 10.73
CA SER A 105 -5.04 11.39 9.64
C SER A 105 -4.48 11.82 8.25
N ALA A 106 -3.15 11.77 8.13
CA ALA A 106 -2.41 12.15 6.94
C ALA A 106 -2.43 11.01 5.91
N GLY A 107 -2.53 11.35 4.62
CA GLY A 107 -2.57 10.36 3.54
C GLY A 107 -1.30 9.52 3.42
N ARG A 108 -0.18 9.95 4.01
CA ARG A 108 1.08 9.22 3.95
C ARG A 108 1.10 7.93 4.75
N PHE A 109 0.17 7.70 5.68
CA PHE A 109 0.15 6.49 6.51
C PHE A 109 0.14 5.23 5.63
N PRO A 110 1.03 4.24 5.86
CA PRO A 110 1.21 3.12 4.96
C PRO A 110 0.17 2.03 5.23
N GLN A 111 -0.45 1.54 4.16
CA GLN A 111 -1.05 0.20 4.13
C GLN A 111 -0.05 -0.74 3.43
N VAL A 112 0.05 -1.98 3.88
CA VAL A 112 1.16 -2.88 3.52
C VAL A 112 0.68 -4.31 3.27
N SER A 113 1.49 -5.08 2.57
CA SER A 113 1.40 -6.55 2.49
C SER A 113 2.81 -7.12 2.45
N GLY A 114 3.02 -8.30 3.05
CA GLY A 114 4.35 -8.89 3.23
C GLY A 114 5.26 -8.14 4.21
N ILE A 115 4.74 -7.14 4.94
CA ILE A 115 5.47 -6.37 5.96
C ILE A 115 4.72 -6.46 7.28
N GLU A 116 5.41 -6.86 8.34
CA GLU A 116 4.97 -6.62 9.73
C GLU A 116 5.89 -5.59 10.37
N PHE A 117 5.34 -4.61 11.10
CA PHE A 117 6.16 -3.63 11.82
C PHE A 117 5.44 -3.05 13.04
N LEU A 118 6.23 -2.56 13.98
CA LEU A 118 5.76 -1.79 15.14
C LEU A 118 6.40 -0.40 15.14
N PHE A 119 5.67 0.58 15.68
CA PHE A 119 6.20 1.93 15.86
C PHE A 119 5.76 2.54 17.20
N ASP A 120 6.62 3.34 17.81
CA ASP A 120 6.35 4.15 18.99
C ASP A 120 5.86 5.55 18.57
N PRO A 121 4.59 5.90 18.80
CA PRO A 121 4.06 7.21 18.43
C PRO A 121 4.59 8.35 19.31
N SER A 122 5.16 8.05 20.49
CA SER A 122 5.74 9.04 21.41
C SER A 122 7.15 9.48 20.99
N ALA A 123 7.84 8.67 20.18
CA ALA A 123 9.15 8.97 19.65
C ALA A 123 9.09 10.10 18.58
N PRO A 124 10.21 10.85 18.40
CA PRO A 124 10.32 11.85 17.35
C PRO A 124 10.07 11.26 15.95
N ALA A 125 9.45 12.03 15.06
CA ALA A 125 9.25 11.62 13.67
C ALA A 125 10.61 11.31 13.00
N GLY A 126 10.71 10.17 12.30
CA GLY A 126 11.97 9.66 11.75
C GLY A 126 12.72 8.70 12.69
N SER A 127 12.17 8.43 13.88
CA SER A 127 12.68 7.42 14.82
C SER A 127 11.53 6.74 15.56
N ARG A 128 10.41 6.51 14.88
CA ARG A 128 9.22 5.86 15.44
C ARG A 128 9.19 4.37 15.20
N VAL A 129 9.61 3.91 14.03
CA VAL A 129 9.63 2.49 13.67
C VAL A 129 10.68 1.78 14.52
N ILE A 130 10.35 0.59 15.02
CA ILE A 130 11.27 -0.25 15.79
C ILE A 130 11.94 -1.21 14.79
N PRO A 131 13.17 -0.95 14.33
CA PRO A 131 13.74 -1.67 13.17
C PRO A 131 13.88 -3.17 13.40
N ASP A 132 14.29 -3.57 14.61
CA ASP A 132 14.49 -4.97 14.99
C ASP A 132 13.20 -5.80 15.03
N LEU A 133 12.03 -5.16 14.92
CA LEU A 133 10.72 -5.79 14.89
C LEU A 133 10.03 -5.69 13.53
N VAL A 134 10.74 -5.20 12.51
CA VAL A 134 10.26 -5.24 11.13
C VAL A 134 10.51 -6.62 10.54
N LYS A 135 9.50 -7.21 9.92
CA LYS A 135 9.60 -8.48 9.19
C LYS A 135 9.15 -8.33 7.76
N ILE A 136 9.79 -9.08 6.86
CA ILE A 136 9.34 -9.31 5.50
C ILE A 136 8.99 -10.80 5.36
N GLY A 137 7.71 -11.09 5.11
CA GLY A 137 7.19 -12.45 5.27
C GLY A 137 7.41 -12.97 6.70
N ASP A 138 7.96 -14.17 6.84
CA ASP A 138 8.22 -14.79 8.15
C ASP A 138 9.58 -14.43 8.75
N GLU A 139 10.42 -13.67 8.04
CA GLU A 139 11.80 -13.36 8.44
C GLU A 139 11.94 -11.92 8.92
N TYR A 140 12.81 -11.70 9.91
CA TYR A 140 13.20 -10.35 10.32
C TYR A 140 13.94 -9.65 9.19
N LEU A 141 13.63 -8.36 9.02
CA LEU A 141 14.20 -7.56 7.96
C LEU A 141 15.71 -7.41 8.14
N GLU A 142 16.45 -7.80 7.12
CA GLU A 142 17.89 -7.56 7.04
C GLU A 142 18.19 -6.24 6.31
N PRO A 143 18.92 -5.28 6.93
CA PRO A 143 19.06 -3.91 6.40
C PRO A 143 19.64 -3.81 4.99
N LYS A 144 20.59 -4.69 4.65
CA LYS A 144 21.33 -4.65 3.37
C LYS A 144 20.76 -5.58 2.30
N THR A 145 19.77 -6.40 2.64
CA THR A 145 19.11 -7.31 1.70
C THR A 145 18.23 -6.50 0.76
N ASN A 146 18.20 -6.90 -0.52
CA ASN A 146 17.33 -6.30 -1.53
C ASN A 146 16.01 -7.07 -1.59
N TYR A 147 14.91 -6.33 -1.68
CA TYR A 147 13.56 -6.82 -1.80
C TYR A 147 12.87 -6.16 -3.00
N ARG A 148 11.86 -6.84 -3.55
CA ARG A 148 10.96 -6.35 -4.59
C ARG A 148 9.76 -5.70 -3.92
N LEU A 149 9.72 -4.38 -3.93
CA LEU A 149 8.59 -3.60 -3.41
C LEU A 149 7.66 -3.20 -4.56
N VAL A 150 6.40 -3.62 -4.50
CA VAL A 150 5.34 -3.04 -5.35
C VAL A 150 4.72 -1.82 -4.68
N THR A 151 4.60 -0.73 -5.43
CA THR A 151 3.93 0.49 -4.99
C THR A 151 3.25 1.20 -6.16
N LYS A 152 2.66 2.37 -5.93
CA LYS A 152 2.14 3.24 -6.99
C LYS A 152 3.25 4.15 -7.51
N ALA A 153 3.26 4.43 -8.82
CA ALA A 153 4.20 5.38 -9.43
C ALA A 153 4.18 6.77 -8.75
N TYR A 154 3.02 7.21 -8.25
CA TYR A 154 2.89 8.41 -7.41
C TYR A 154 3.82 8.36 -6.18
N VAL A 155 3.82 7.25 -5.45
CA VAL A 155 4.62 7.05 -4.23
C VAL A 155 6.10 6.91 -4.59
N GLN A 156 6.40 6.12 -5.63
CA GLN A 156 7.77 5.92 -6.12
C GLN A 156 8.43 7.25 -6.50
N GLN A 157 7.72 8.19 -7.13
CA GLN A 157 8.26 9.51 -7.50
C GLN A 157 8.57 10.44 -6.29
N GLY A 158 8.50 9.94 -5.06
CA GLY A 158 8.84 10.67 -3.84
C GLY A 158 7.70 11.47 -3.23
N ARG A 159 6.47 11.30 -3.74
CA ARG A 159 5.31 12.10 -3.29
C ARG A 159 4.87 11.66 -1.89
N ASP A 160 4.00 12.44 -1.26
CA ASP A 160 3.58 12.26 0.14
C ASP A 160 4.73 12.11 1.17
N GLY A 161 5.96 12.48 0.79
CA GLY A 161 7.18 12.37 1.60
C GLY A 161 8.01 11.11 1.37
N TYR A 162 7.62 10.20 0.47
CA TYR A 162 8.33 8.95 0.17
C TYR A 162 9.59 9.14 -0.69
N SER A 163 10.34 10.22 -0.47
CA SER A 163 11.50 10.60 -1.29
C SER A 163 12.60 9.54 -1.33
N VAL A 164 12.67 8.67 -0.31
CA VAL A 164 13.59 7.53 -0.27
C VAL A 164 13.41 6.57 -1.45
N LEU A 165 12.20 6.51 -2.05
CA LEU A 165 11.89 5.57 -3.13
C LEU A 165 12.19 6.11 -4.53
N LYS A 166 12.55 7.39 -4.65
CA LYS A 166 12.65 8.11 -5.93
C LYS A 166 13.73 7.54 -6.86
N ASP A 167 14.86 7.17 -6.28
CA ASP A 167 16.04 6.72 -7.02
C ASP A 167 16.23 5.20 -6.96
N CYS A 168 15.27 4.48 -6.37
CA CYS A 168 15.26 3.01 -6.35
C CYS A 168 15.14 2.45 -7.77
N LYS A 169 15.89 1.39 -8.05
CA LYS A 169 15.92 0.75 -9.38
C LYS A 169 14.54 0.17 -9.72
N CYS A 170 13.97 0.58 -10.84
CA CYS A 170 12.78 -0.05 -11.41
C CYS A 170 13.09 -1.48 -11.89
N LEU A 171 12.25 -2.43 -11.48
CA LEU A 171 12.31 -3.84 -11.88
C LEU A 171 11.15 -4.23 -12.81
N GLN A 172 9.96 -3.63 -12.60
CA GLN A 172 8.82 -3.74 -13.49
C GLN A 172 8.13 -2.38 -13.56
N ASP A 173 7.96 -1.87 -14.77
CA ASP A 173 7.29 -0.60 -15.05
C ASP A 173 5.78 -0.80 -15.33
N ASP A 174 5.13 0.27 -15.75
CA ASP A 174 3.70 0.33 -16.03
C ASP A 174 3.24 -0.51 -17.23
N GLU A 175 4.14 -0.81 -18.17
CA GLU A 175 3.84 -1.71 -19.29
C GLU A 175 3.82 -3.18 -18.83
N GLN A 176 4.59 -3.49 -17.78
CA GLN A 176 4.78 -4.84 -17.27
C GLN A 176 3.87 -5.16 -16.08
N CYS A 177 3.45 -4.16 -15.31
CA CYS A 177 2.53 -4.32 -14.21
C CYS A 177 1.07 -4.21 -14.69
N PRO A 178 0.17 -5.11 -14.26
CA PRO A 178 -1.23 -4.99 -14.61
C PRO A 178 -1.88 -3.78 -13.93
N MET A 179 -2.91 -3.23 -14.56
CA MET A 179 -3.73 -2.18 -13.98
C MET A 179 -4.50 -2.75 -12.78
N LEU A 180 -4.42 -2.09 -11.63
CA LEU A 180 -5.08 -2.57 -10.42
C LEU A 180 -6.61 -2.66 -10.59
N SER A 181 -7.20 -1.84 -11.47
CA SER A 181 -8.62 -1.90 -11.82
C SER A 181 -9.05 -3.18 -12.54
N THR A 182 -8.10 -3.88 -13.18
CA THR A 182 -8.34 -5.10 -13.96
C THR A 182 -7.73 -6.34 -13.32
N SER A 183 -7.16 -6.22 -12.12
CA SER A 183 -6.35 -7.25 -11.46
C SER A 183 -7.10 -8.00 -10.35
N LEU A 184 -8.40 -7.77 -10.22
CA LEU A 184 -9.27 -8.30 -9.15
C LEU A 184 -10.24 -9.35 -9.67
#